data_AF-A0A7C9HD41-F1
#
_entry.id   AF-A0A7C9HD41-F1
#
_cell.length_a   1.000
_cell.length_b   1.000
_cell.length_c   1.000
_cell.angle_alpha   90.00
_cell.angle_beta   90.00
_cell.angle_gamma   90.00
#
_symmetry.space_group_name_H-M   'P 1'
#
loop_
_entity.id
_entity.type
_entity.pdbx_description
1 polymer ?
#
loop_
_entity_poly.entity_id
_entity_poly.type
_entity_poly.pdbx_seq_one_letter_code
_entity_poly.pdbx_strand_id
1 'polypeptide(L)'
;MNATYIYTDKFDTNKKLANRALKAMSQICDYDNGTIRNPHELASSVMPDGRTLIQTIYEDGEVRYNDGWYIVEVDDFQMYVALTGSAEKEVGEIPYIQDVELD
;
A
#
# COMPACT_ATOMS: atom_id res chain seq x y z
N MET A 1 0.02 -6.07 16.11
CA MET A 1 -0.05 -5.68 14.70
C MET A 1 -1.51 -5.44 14.37
N ASN A 2 -1.92 -4.19 14.47
CA ASN A 2 -3.19 -3.68 14.01
C ASN A 2 -3.17 -3.82 12.48
N ALA A 3 -4.07 -4.64 11.98
CA ALA A 3 -4.12 -5.02 10.59
C ALA A 3 -5.55 -5.36 10.18
N THR A 4 -5.86 -5.12 8.92
CA THR A 4 -7.15 -5.43 8.31
C THR A 4 -6.96 -6.10 6.96
N TYR A 5 -7.94 -6.92 6.58
CA TYR A 5 -8.04 -7.55 5.27
C TYR A 5 -9.26 -7.00 4.57
N ILE A 6 -9.07 -6.56 3.33
CA ILE A 6 -10.11 -6.02 2.46
C ILE A 6 -10.19 -6.95 1.26
N TYR A 7 -11.31 -7.67 1.13
CA TYR A 7 -11.56 -8.49 -0.05
C TYR A 7 -11.77 -7.59 -1.27
N THR A 8 -11.14 -7.95 -2.37
CA THR A 8 -11.22 -7.21 -3.63
C THR A 8 -11.69 -8.13 -4.74
N ASP A 9 -12.17 -7.54 -5.83
CA ASP A 9 -12.33 -8.29 -7.08
C ASP A 9 -10.98 -8.83 -7.57
N LYS A 10 -11.04 -9.87 -8.41
CA LYS A 10 -9.83 -10.52 -8.89
C LYS A 10 -8.99 -9.56 -9.74
N PHE A 11 -7.76 -9.28 -9.31
CA PHE A 11 -6.77 -8.56 -10.13
C PHE A 11 -5.93 -9.53 -10.94
N ASP A 12 -6.08 -9.49 -12.26
CA ASP A 12 -5.47 -10.45 -13.20
C ASP A 12 -4.12 -10.01 -13.77
N THR A 13 -3.60 -8.85 -13.34
CA THR A 13 -2.31 -8.33 -13.79
C THR A 13 -1.56 -7.62 -12.66
N ASN A 14 -0.23 -7.75 -12.65
CA ASN A 14 0.66 -7.02 -11.72
C ASN A 14 0.44 -5.49 -11.80
N LYS A 15 0.03 -5.01 -12.97
CA LYS A 15 -0.33 -3.61 -13.20
C LYS A 15 -1.52 -3.18 -12.33
N LYS A 16 -2.57 -4.00 -12.26
CA LYS A 16 -3.76 -3.74 -11.45
C LYS A 16 -3.45 -3.87 -9.96
N LEU A 17 -2.69 -4.89 -9.57
CA LEU A 17 -2.21 -5.07 -8.18
C LEU A 17 -1.46 -3.82 -7.68
N ALA A 18 -0.51 -3.33 -8.47
CA ALA A 18 0.27 -2.16 -8.11
C ALA A 18 -0.55 -0.86 -8.07
N ASN A 19 -1.51 -0.69 -8.98
CA ASN A 19 -2.45 0.43 -8.92
C ASN A 19 -3.35 0.36 -7.67
N ARG A 20 -3.79 -0.84 -7.25
CA ARG A 20 -4.60 -0.98 -6.04
C ARG A 20 -3.86 -0.54 -4.79
N ALA A 21 -2.61 -0.99 -4.65
CA ALA A 21 -1.75 -0.60 -3.53
C ALA A 21 -1.54 0.92 -3.48
N LEU A 22 -1.27 1.54 -4.64
CA LEU A 22 -1.13 2.99 -4.78
C LEU A 22 -2.38 3.77 -4.36
N LYS A 23 -3.56 3.31 -4.80
CA LYS A 23 -4.83 3.97 -4.45
C LYS A 23 -5.19 3.77 -2.99
N ALA A 24 -4.92 2.60 -2.41
CA ALA A 24 -5.08 2.38 -0.98
C ALA A 24 -4.22 3.37 -0.18
N MET A 25 -2.95 3.54 -0.55
CA MET A 25 -2.08 4.47 0.14
C MET A 25 -2.54 5.93 -0.01
N SER A 26 -3.03 6.30 -1.19
CA SER A 26 -3.61 7.64 -1.40
C SER A 26 -4.79 7.93 -0.48
N GLN A 27 -5.62 6.91 -0.21
CA GLN A 27 -6.74 7.04 0.72
C GLN A 27 -6.28 7.08 2.17
N ILE A 28 -5.29 6.27 2.55
CA ILE A 28 -4.73 6.24 3.91
C ILE A 28 -4.11 7.60 4.26
N CYS A 29 -3.36 8.18 3.32
CA CYS A 29 -2.60 9.40 3.55
C CYS A 29 -3.34 10.70 3.20
N ASP A 30 -4.53 10.61 2.57
CA ASP A 30 -5.34 11.74 2.11
C ASP A 30 -4.62 12.69 1.11
N TYR A 31 -3.77 12.12 0.24
CA TYR A 31 -3.14 12.83 -0.89
C TYR A 31 -2.79 11.89 -2.05
N ASP A 32 -2.64 12.44 -3.26
CA ASP A 32 -2.38 11.63 -4.47
C ASP A 32 -0.96 11.05 -4.48
N ASN A 33 -0.85 9.73 -4.33
CA ASN A 33 0.42 9.00 -4.43
C ASN A 33 0.81 8.66 -5.89
N GLY A 34 0.01 9.09 -6.86
CA GLY A 34 0.28 9.03 -8.30
C GLY A 34 -0.18 7.74 -8.98
N THR A 35 0.54 7.36 -10.04
CA THR A 35 0.25 6.16 -10.86
C THR A 35 1.50 5.30 -11.00
N ILE A 36 1.33 4.04 -11.40
CA ILE A 36 2.47 3.16 -11.72
C ILE A 36 3.42 3.70 -12.81
N ARG A 37 2.97 4.62 -13.68
CA ARG A 37 3.77 5.18 -14.78
C ARG A 37 4.41 6.52 -14.43
N ASN A 38 3.78 7.25 -13.51
CA ASN A 38 4.28 8.52 -13.01
C ASN A 38 3.92 8.59 -11.52
N PRO A 39 4.72 7.94 -10.68
CA PRO A 39 4.54 8.05 -9.25
C PRO A 39 4.98 9.43 -8.79
N HIS A 40 4.06 10.20 -8.20
CA HIS A 40 4.40 11.52 -7.68
C HIS A 40 5.27 11.43 -6.42
N GLU A 41 5.21 10.30 -5.69
CA GLU A 41 5.99 10.04 -4.47
C GLU A 41 6.52 8.57 -4.32
N LEU A 42 6.35 7.70 -5.32
CA LEU A 42 6.91 6.33 -5.34
C LEU A 42 8.25 6.30 -6.09
N ALA A 43 9.27 5.53 -5.72
CA ALA A 43 9.29 4.27 -5.01
C ALA A 43 10.39 4.25 -3.95
N SER A 44 10.48 5.31 -3.14
CA SER A 44 11.04 5.15 -1.81
C SER A 44 10.81 6.28 -0.82
N SER A 45 10.51 5.93 0.43
CA SER A 45 10.51 6.86 1.56
C SER A 45 11.88 6.87 2.25
N VAL A 46 12.44 8.06 2.53
CA VAL A 46 13.68 8.20 3.32
C VAL A 46 13.33 8.30 4.80
N MET A 47 13.76 7.30 5.56
CA MET A 47 13.59 7.22 7.02
C MET A 47 14.43 8.29 7.73
N PRO A 48 14.04 8.75 8.94
CA PRO A 48 14.82 9.71 9.74
C PRO A 48 16.25 9.26 10.09
N ASP A 49 16.53 7.95 10.01
CA ASP A 49 17.86 7.36 10.19
C ASP A 49 18.67 7.20 8.89
N GLY A 50 18.10 7.62 7.76
CA GLY A 50 18.73 7.62 6.43
C GLY A 50 18.44 6.40 5.56
N ARG A 51 17.63 5.43 5.99
CA ARG A 51 17.23 4.26 5.16
C ARG A 51 16.14 4.60 4.15
N THR A 52 15.90 3.72 3.18
CA THR A 52 15.04 4.00 2.02
C THR A 52 14.12 2.80 1.72
N LEU A 53 12.79 2.98 1.71
CA LEU A 53 11.81 1.88 1.69
C LEU A 53 11.14 1.71 0.32
N ILE A 54 11.32 0.58 -0.37
CA ILE A 54 11.03 0.43 -1.82
C ILE A 54 9.79 -0.46 -2.08
N GLN A 55 8.97 -0.12 -3.08
CA GLN A 55 7.92 -0.99 -3.63
C GLN A 55 8.56 -2.17 -4.37
N THR A 56 8.23 -3.41 -3.98
CA THR A 56 8.67 -4.62 -4.70
C THR A 56 7.45 -5.39 -5.20
N ILE A 57 7.49 -5.78 -6.48
CA ILE A 57 6.62 -6.83 -7.02
C ILE A 57 7.46 -8.11 -6.98
N TYR A 58 7.03 -9.09 -6.19
CA TYR A 58 7.74 -10.37 -6.07
C TYR A 58 7.45 -11.30 -7.25
N GLU A 59 8.24 -12.37 -7.41
CA GLU A 59 8.07 -13.35 -8.50
C GLU A 59 6.71 -14.06 -8.47
N ASP A 60 6.06 -14.08 -7.30
CA ASP A 60 4.71 -14.60 -7.08
C ASP A 60 3.58 -13.61 -7.43
N GLY A 61 3.94 -12.39 -7.86
CA GLY A 61 3.00 -11.34 -8.26
C GLY A 61 2.54 -10.44 -7.11
N GLU A 62 2.93 -10.72 -5.86
CA GLU A 62 2.52 -9.93 -4.71
C GLU A 62 3.14 -8.53 -4.76
N VAL A 63 2.31 -7.49 -4.59
CA VAL A 63 2.79 -6.11 -4.53
C VAL A 63 2.77 -5.63 -3.09
N ARG A 64 3.95 -5.26 -2.58
CA ARG A 64 4.10 -4.70 -1.23
C ARG A 64 4.55 -3.25 -1.27
N TYR A 65 3.89 -2.40 -0.51
CA TYR A 65 4.23 -0.99 -0.32
C TYR A 65 4.30 -0.64 1.17
N ASN A 66 5.29 0.16 1.57
CA ASN A 66 5.44 0.61 2.94
C ASN A 66 6.06 2.01 2.98
N ASP A 67 5.38 2.98 3.60
CA ASP A 67 5.81 4.38 3.74
C ASP A 67 6.65 4.63 5.02
N GLY A 68 6.83 3.59 5.83
CA GLY A 68 7.44 3.57 7.16
C GLY A 68 6.42 3.37 8.27
N TRP A 69 5.14 3.67 8.03
CA TRP A 69 4.06 3.67 9.00
C TRP A 69 2.99 2.63 8.68
N TYR A 70 2.60 2.55 7.42
CA TYR A 70 1.63 1.62 6.88
C TYR A 70 2.29 0.63 5.95
N ILE A 71 1.83 -0.61 6.01
CA ILE A 71 2.15 -1.68 5.07
C ILE A 71 0.88 -1.94 4.27
N VAL A 72 0.98 -1.93 2.95
CA VAL A 72 -0.10 -2.31 2.04
C VAL A 72 0.41 -3.43 1.14
N GLU A 73 -0.23 -4.58 1.21
CA GLU A 73 0.06 -5.75 0.37
C GLU A 73 -1.20 -6.11 -0.42
N VAL A 74 -1.05 -6.43 -1.70
CA VAL A 74 -2.17 -6.82 -2.56
C VAL A 74 -1.82 -8.11 -3.28
N ASP A 75 -2.74 -9.07 -3.22
CA ASP A 75 -2.74 -10.31 -4.00
C ASP A 75 -3.97 -10.38 -4.90
N ASP A 76 -4.14 -11.54 -5.56
CA ASP A 76 -5.23 -11.80 -6.51
C ASP A 76 -6.63 -11.55 -5.95
N PHE A 77 -6.88 -11.63 -4.64
CA PHE A 77 -8.23 -11.64 -4.05
C PHE A 77 -8.41 -10.75 -2.82
N GLN A 78 -7.32 -10.26 -2.25
CA GLN A 78 -7.36 -9.48 -1.02
C GLN A 78 -6.25 -8.43 -0.99
N MET A 79 -6.54 -7.38 -0.26
CA MET A 79 -5.57 -6.40 0.18
C MET A 79 -5.41 -6.49 1.69
N TYR A 80 -4.16 -6.61 2.11
CA TYR A 80 -3.74 -6.54 3.48
C TYR A 80 -3.22 -5.15 3.80
N VAL A 81 -3.68 -4.56 4.91
CA VAL A 81 -3.16 -3.28 5.41
C VAL A 81 -2.81 -3.41 6.87
N ALA A 82 -1.63 -2.94 7.26
CA ALA A 82 -1.15 -2.99 8.63
C ALA A 82 -0.39 -1.74 9.04
N LEU A 83 -0.37 -1.46 10.35
CA LEU A 83 0.53 -0.48 10.94
C LEU A 83 1.85 -1.14 11.32
N THR A 84 2.96 -0.44 11.07
CA THR A 84 4.25 -0.81 11.63
C THR A 84 4.22 -0.64 13.15
N GLY A 85 5.02 -1.43 13.88
CA GLY A 85 5.01 -1.39 15.35
C GLY A 85 5.38 -0.02 15.95
N SER A 86 6.06 0.84 15.19
CA SER A 86 6.27 2.25 15.56
C SER A 86 5.00 3.08 15.40
N ALA A 87 4.27 2.93 14.29
CA ALA A 87 3.08 3.70 13.99
C ALA A 87 1.84 3.30 14.80
N GLU A 88 1.73 2.03 15.24
CA GLU A 88 0.63 1.56 16.09
C GLU A 88 0.41 2.44 17.33
N LYS A 89 1.49 2.98 17.91
CA LYS A 89 1.43 3.81 19.12
C LYS A 89 0.93 5.22 18.86
N GLU A 90 1.01 5.71 17.63
CA GLU A 90 0.69 7.09 17.25
C GLU A 90 -0.68 7.20 16.58
N VAL A 91 -1.00 6.24 15.70
CA VAL A 91 -2.20 6.27 14.85
C VAL A 91 -3.41 5.63 15.53
N GLY A 92 -3.20 4.57 16.32
CA GLY A 92 -4.26 3.83 17.01
C GLY A 92 -5.04 2.88 16.10
N GLU A 93 -5.68 3.38 15.05
CA GLU A 93 -6.51 2.59 14.11
C GLU A 93 -6.21 2.88 12.65
N ILE A 94 -6.31 1.86 11.80
CA ILE A 94 -6.14 2.00 10.35
C ILE A 94 -7.37 2.76 9.78
N PRO A 95 -7.16 3.81 8.96
CA PRO A 95 -8.26 4.51 8.30
C PRO A 95 -9.14 3.58 7.46
N TYR A 96 -10.41 3.95 7.29
CA TYR A 96 -11.28 3.23 6.36
C TYR A 96 -10.76 3.39 4.93
N ILE A 97 -10.66 2.27 4.22
CA ILE A 97 -10.22 2.22 2.82
C ILE A 97 -11.40 1.74 2.00
N GLN A 98 -11.84 2.59 1.09
CA GLN A 98 -12.89 2.28 0.14
C GLN A 98 -12.34 1.37 -0.96
N ASP A 99 -13.11 0.33 -1.31
CA ASP A 99 -12.80 -0.46 -2.49
C ASP A 99 -13.16 0.30 -3.76
N VAL A 100 -12.26 0.25 -4.73
CA VAL A 100 -12.36 1.03 -5.97
C VAL A 100 -12.16 0.09 -7.14
N GLU A 101 -13.09 0.12 -8.09
CA GLU A 101 -12.90 -0.53 -9.38
C GLU A 101 -11.68 0.08 -10.07
N LEU A 102 -10.77 -0.79 -10.54
CA LEU A 102 -9.58 -0.38 -11.27
C LEU A 102 -9.79 -0.68 -12.76
N ASP A 103 -9.89 0.38 -13.57
CA ASP A 103 -9.96 0.33 -15.03
C ASP A 103 -8.76 -0.42 -15.67
#